data_AF-A0A316SBX9-F1
#
_entry.id   AF-A0A316SBX9-F1
#
_cell.length_a   1.000
_cell.length_b   1.000
_cell.length_c   1.000
_cell.angle_alpha   90.00
_cell.angle_beta   90.00
_cell.angle_gamma   90.00
#
_symmetry.space_group_name_H-M   'P 1'
#
loop_
_entity.id
_entity.type
_entity.pdbx_description
1 polymer ?
#
loop_
_entity_poly.entity_id
_entity_poly.type
_entity_poly.pdbx_seq_one_letter_code
_entity_poly.pdbx_strand_id
1 'polypeptide(L)'
;MLRKNTGGKNSAKVNYALTGKVFCACGGAMYGYTSGCGKNQYHHYVCKNKTYKRSGCNSPRLKKEELENIVFQQLKRELISSRDEILAHFKQLNKNDEIKKQLKALKREMQKRQQKFSRLLDLYAETGDAAVADKYKEAKREYAAIKKECAALEVTQNGVNIKDVERYLDYLSSSTFDIEDKKQLFDIFVERILVKDNNIEINFKVEIYSTVVALTGIEPVISP
;
A
#
# COMPACT_ATOMS: atom_id res chain seq x y z
N MET A 1 -14.51 1.16 32.93
CA MET A 1 -13.42 0.39 32.29
C MET A 1 -13.56 0.49 30.77
N LEU A 2 -12.74 1.30 30.11
CA LEU A 2 -12.74 1.47 28.65
C LEU A 2 -12.01 0.28 27.99
N ARG A 3 -12.75 -0.60 27.31
CA ARG A 3 -12.16 -1.63 26.44
C ARG A 3 -11.51 -0.95 25.24
N LYS A 4 -10.19 -0.74 25.30
CA LYS A 4 -9.37 -0.40 24.13
C LYS A 4 -9.33 -1.62 23.22
N ASN A 5 -10.21 -1.64 22.23
CA ASN A 5 -10.18 -2.65 21.18
C ASN A 5 -9.08 -2.27 20.19
N THR A 6 -7.84 -2.66 20.50
CA THR A 6 -6.72 -2.64 19.54
C THR A 6 -6.92 -3.80 18.57
N GLY A 7 -7.90 -3.66 17.67
CA GLY A 7 -8.10 -4.59 16.56
C GLY A 7 -6.88 -4.56 15.64
N GLY A 8 -6.18 -5.69 15.57
CA GLY A 8 -4.92 -5.85 14.86
C GLY A 8 -5.02 -5.44 13.40
N LYS A 9 -3.92 -4.87 12.88
CA LYS A 9 -3.75 -4.40 11.50
C LYS A 9 -3.91 -5.48 10.41
N ASN A 10 -4.31 -6.72 10.75
CA ASN A 10 -4.44 -7.86 9.84
C ASN A 10 -5.47 -8.92 10.30
N SER A 11 -6.63 -8.54 10.85
CA SER A 11 -7.66 -9.52 11.27
C SER A 11 -8.80 -9.73 10.27
N ALA A 12 -8.66 -9.27 9.01
CA ALA A 12 -9.72 -9.43 8.01
C ALA A 12 -9.66 -10.84 7.40
N LYS A 13 -10.76 -11.62 7.53
CA LYS A 13 -10.93 -12.91 6.83
C LYS A 13 -11.05 -12.77 5.30
N VAL A 14 -11.21 -11.53 4.82
CA VAL A 14 -11.45 -11.19 3.41
C VAL A 14 -10.34 -10.26 2.96
N ASN A 15 -9.65 -10.62 1.88
CA ASN A 15 -8.57 -9.83 1.31
C ASN A 15 -9.12 -8.73 0.39
N TYR A 16 -8.93 -7.47 0.78
CA TYR A 16 -9.30 -6.29 0.00
C TYR A 16 -8.05 -5.76 -0.71
N ALA A 17 -7.96 -5.94 -2.03
CA ALA A 17 -6.76 -5.64 -2.81
C ALA A 17 -6.44 -4.14 -2.89
N LEU A 18 -7.45 -3.27 -2.72
CA LEU A 18 -7.30 -1.81 -2.76
C LEU A 18 -7.19 -1.17 -1.36
N THR A 19 -6.92 -1.98 -0.33
CA THR A 19 -6.78 -1.47 1.04
C THR A 19 -5.75 -0.35 1.11
N GLY A 20 -6.14 0.79 1.69
CA GLY A 20 -5.28 1.95 1.86
C GLY A 20 -5.14 2.85 0.63
N LYS A 21 -5.80 2.54 -0.50
CA LYS A 21 -5.71 3.32 -1.74
C LYS A 21 -6.98 4.09 -2.09
N VAL A 22 -8.13 3.70 -1.54
CA VAL A 22 -9.44 4.27 -1.90
C VAL A 22 -9.86 5.37 -0.93
N PHE A 23 -10.19 6.52 -1.47
CA PHE A 23 -10.62 7.72 -0.76
C PHE A 23 -11.91 8.26 -1.34
N CYS A 24 -12.76 8.81 -0.50
CA CYS A 24 -13.97 9.51 -0.89
C CYS A 24 -13.69 10.99 -1.11
N ALA A 25 -14.41 11.63 -2.02
CA ALA A 25 -14.40 13.08 -2.24
C ALA A 25 -14.64 13.91 -0.96
N CYS A 26 -15.32 13.35 0.05
CA CYS A 26 -15.48 13.99 1.36
C CYS A 26 -14.18 14.01 2.22
N GLY A 27 -13.04 13.58 1.67
CA GLY A 27 -11.75 13.46 2.36
C GLY A 27 -11.62 12.22 3.26
N GLY A 28 -12.64 11.36 3.34
CA GLY A 28 -12.63 10.15 4.16
C GLY A 28 -11.97 8.98 3.44
N ALA A 29 -11.09 8.24 4.12
CA ALA A 29 -10.60 6.95 3.62
C ALA A 29 -11.76 5.93 3.55
N MET A 30 -11.74 5.08 2.52
CA MET A 30 -12.67 3.96 2.40
C MET A 30 -12.02 2.67 2.92
N TYR A 31 -12.80 1.84 3.59
CA TYR A 31 -12.34 0.60 4.20
C TYR A 31 -13.21 -0.58 3.77
N GLY A 32 -12.64 -1.78 3.82
CA GLY A 32 -13.36 -3.02 3.54
C GLY A 32 -14.43 -3.29 4.60
N TYR A 33 -15.66 -3.54 4.15
CA TYR A 33 -16.83 -3.76 4.99
C TYR A 33 -17.57 -4.99 4.48
N THR A 34 -17.76 -5.96 5.37
CA THR A 34 -18.59 -7.14 5.10
C THR A 34 -19.95 -6.95 5.75
N SER A 35 -21.01 -7.05 4.94
CA SER A 35 -22.39 -7.16 5.43
C SER A 35 -22.92 -8.58 5.29
N GLY A 36 -23.93 -8.91 6.09
CA GLY A 36 -24.56 -10.24 6.08
C GLY A 36 -23.88 -11.22 7.04
N CYS A 37 -24.39 -12.46 7.05
CA CYS A 37 -23.95 -13.52 7.96
C CYS A 37 -23.89 -14.88 7.22
N GLY A 38 -23.03 -15.77 7.70
CA GLY A 38 -22.90 -17.12 7.15
C GLY A 38 -22.48 -17.13 5.67
N LYS A 39 -23.25 -17.83 4.82
CA LYS A 39 -23.01 -17.95 3.38
C LYS A 39 -23.43 -16.71 2.57
N ASN A 40 -24.24 -15.82 3.14
CA ASN A 40 -24.77 -14.63 2.47
C ASN A 40 -23.98 -13.38 2.88
N GLN A 41 -22.65 -13.44 2.70
CA GLN A 41 -21.77 -12.31 2.96
C GLN A 41 -21.57 -11.49 1.68
N TYR A 42 -21.64 -10.18 1.82
CA TYR A 42 -21.38 -9.22 0.75
C TYR A 42 -20.21 -8.32 1.15
N HIS A 43 -19.29 -8.09 0.23
CA HIS A 43 -18.06 -7.34 0.48
C HIS A 43 -18.10 -6.01 -0.24
N HIS A 44 -17.82 -4.94 0.50
CA HIS A 44 -17.92 -3.58 0.01
C HIS A 44 -16.75 -2.72 0.46
N TYR A 45 -16.46 -1.67 -0.30
CA TYR A 45 -15.70 -0.52 0.18
C TYR A 45 -16.68 0.57 0.63
N VAL A 46 -16.51 1.07 1.86
CA VAL A 46 -17.39 2.08 2.47
C VAL A 46 -16.58 3.23 3.04
N CYS A 47 -17.08 4.46 2.85
CA CYS A 47 -16.45 5.65 3.40
C CYS A 47 -16.54 5.70 4.93
N LYS A 48 -15.39 5.88 5.60
CA LYS A 48 -15.31 6.00 7.06
C LYS A 48 -16.13 7.16 7.61
N ASN A 49 -16.15 8.30 6.93
CA ASN A 49 -16.88 9.48 7.39
C ASN A 49 -18.41 9.27 7.32
N LYS A 50 -18.90 8.56 6.29
CA LYS A 50 -20.30 8.13 6.17
C LYS A 50 -20.71 7.21 7.33
N THR A 51 -19.88 6.23 7.68
CA THR A 51 -20.21 5.26 8.75
C THR A 51 -20.11 5.87 10.15
N TYR A 52 -19.05 6.63 10.44
CA TYR A 52 -18.70 6.97 11.83
C TYR A 52 -18.86 8.44 12.20
N LYS A 53 -18.83 9.38 11.24
CA LYS A 53 -18.73 10.82 11.56
C LYS A 53 -20.03 11.60 11.39
N ARG A 54 -21.16 10.96 11.02
CA ARG A 54 -22.45 11.61 10.72
C ARG A 54 -22.29 12.86 9.83
N SER A 55 -21.30 12.86 8.94
CA SER A 55 -20.81 14.06 8.26
C SER A 55 -21.59 14.42 7.00
N GLY A 56 -22.84 13.96 6.86
CA GLY A 56 -23.64 14.14 5.62
C GLY A 56 -23.04 13.49 4.36
N CYS A 57 -22.07 12.58 4.50
CA CYS A 57 -21.43 11.94 3.34
C CYS A 57 -22.37 10.94 2.67
N ASN A 58 -22.71 11.20 1.41
CA ASN A 58 -23.65 10.37 0.64
C ASN A 58 -22.97 9.32 -0.27
N SER A 59 -21.64 9.22 -0.25
CA SER A 59 -20.84 8.29 -1.08
C SER A 59 -21.45 6.89 -1.16
N PRO A 60 -21.54 6.28 -2.36
CA PRO A 60 -22.10 4.94 -2.53
C PRO A 60 -21.25 3.88 -1.80
N ARG A 61 -21.89 2.75 -1.47
CA ARG A 61 -21.16 1.53 -1.07
C ARG A 61 -20.74 0.83 -2.35
N LEU A 62 -19.44 0.67 -2.55
CA LEU A 62 -18.91 0.05 -3.77
C LEU A 62 -18.73 -1.44 -3.51
N LYS A 63 -19.27 -2.31 -4.37
CA LYS A 63 -18.99 -3.75 -4.26
C LYS A 63 -17.51 -4.00 -4.51
N LYS A 64 -16.90 -4.86 -3.68
CA LYS A 64 -15.46 -5.13 -3.70
C LYS A 64 -15.02 -5.63 -5.07
N GLU A 65 -15.70 -6.63 -5.59
CA GLU A 65 -15.35 -7.30 -6.84
C GLU A 65 -15.47 -6.36 -8.04
N GLU A 66 -16.53 -5.55 -8.08
CA GLU A 66 -16.76 -4.58 -9.16
C GLU A 66 -15.68 -3.50 -9.18
N LEU A 67 -15.39 -2.87 -8.03
CA LEU A 67 -14.36 -1.83 -7.95
C LEU A 67 -12.97 -2.36 -8.29
N GLU A 68 -12.60 -3.51 -7.72
CA GLU A 68 -11.29 -4.13 -7.98
C GLU A 68 -11.16 -4.54 -9.45
N ASN A 69 -12.23 -5.03 -10.08
CA ASN A 69 -12.19 -5.37 -11.49
C ASN A 69 -12.08 -4.13 -12.39
N ILE A 70 -12.82 -3.05 -12.10
CA ILE A 70 -12.73 -1.81 -12.88
C ILE A 70 -11.30 -1.25 -12.84
N VAL A 71 -10.70 -1.16 -11.66
CA VAL A 71 -9.33 -0.67 -11.49
C VAL A 71 -8.34 -1.58 -12.21
N PHE A 72 -8.51 -2.90 -12.11
CA PHE A 72 -7.66 -3.87 -12.82
C PHE A 72 -7.76 -3.73 -14.34
N GLN A 73 -8.97 -3.61 -14.90
CA GLN A 73 -9.16 -3.46 -16.34
C GLN A 73 -8.61 -2.13 -16.86
N GLN A 74 -8.79 -1.04 -16.11
CA GLN A 74 -8.17 0.25 -16.49
C GLN A 74 -6.66 0.13 -16.47
N LEU A 75 -6.09 -0.41 -15.39
CA LEU A 75 -4.65 -0.60 -15.27
C LEU A 75 -4.11 -1.47 -16.40
N LYS A 76 -4.78 -2.57 -16.74
CA LYS A 76 -4.39 -3.44 -17.86
C LYS A 76 -4.36 -2.68 -19.20
N ARG A 77 -5.34 -1.82 -19.47
CA ARG A 77 -5.36 -1.00 -20.69
C ARG A 77 -4.17 -0.06 -20.76
N GLU A 78 -3.93 0.72 -19.70
CA GLU A 78 -2.83 1.70 -19.67
C GLU A 78 -1.46 1.01 -19.74
N LEU A 79 -1.26 -0.07 -18.98
CA LEU A 79 0.01 -0.78 -18.92
C LEU A 79 0.39 -1.47 -20.24
N ILE A 80 -0.60 -1.94 -21.02
CA ILE A 80 -0.35 -2.54 -22.34
C ILE A 80 0.00 -1.44 -23.35
N SER A 81 -0.71 -0.33 -23.34
CA SER A 81 -0.50 0.76 -24.31
C SER A 81 0.83 1.50 -24.12
N SER A 82 1.35 1.60 -22.90
CA SER A 82 2.57 2.37 -22.58
C SER A 82 3.70 1.52 -21.99
N ARG A 83 3.76 0.22 -22.30
CA ARG A 83 4.71 -0.75 -21.71
C ARG A 83 6.16 -0.25 -21.68
N ASP A 84 6.69 0.22 -22.80
CA ASP A 84 8.09 0.61 -22.92
C ASP A 84 8.40 1.92 -22.17
N GLU A 85 7.46 2.87 -22.16
CA GLU A 85 7.55 4.12 -21.41
C GLU A 85 7.56 3.86 -19.89
N ILE A 86 6.71 2.94 -19.43
CA ILE A 86 6.66 2.48 -18.03
C ILE A 86 8.00 1.89 -17.61
N LEU A 87 8.53 0.98 -18.44
CA LEU A 87 9.82 0.35 -18.17
C LEU A 87 10.96 1.37 -18.15
N ALA A 88 10.97 2.35 -19.06
CA ALA A 88 11.95 3.42 -19.08
C ALA A 88 11.86 4.30 -17.81
N HIS A 89 10.66 4.66 -17.38
CA HIS A 89 10.42 5.45 -16.17
C HIS A 89 10.94 4.72 -14.92
N PHE A 90 10.56 3.46 -14.72
CA PHE A 90 11.06 2.67 -13.58
C PHE A 90 12.56 2.41 -13.65
N LYS A 91 13.15 2.29 -14.84
CA LYS A 91 14.60 2.19 -15.03
C LYS A 91 15.32 3.49 -14.62
N GLN A 92 14.77 4.66 -14.94
CA GLN A 92 15.33 5.95 -14.50
C GLN A 92 15.24 6.13 -12.97
N LEU A 93 14.10 5.81 -12.36
CA LEU A 93 13.94 5.85 -10.90
C LEU A 93 14.95 4.92 -10.18
N ASN A 94 15.23 3.76 -10.77
CA ASN A 94 16.18 2.80 -10.23
C ASN A 94 17.65 3.14 -10.48
N LYS A 95 17.96 4.10 -11.34
CA LYS A 95 19.33 4.60 -11.57
C LYS A 95 19.82 5.57 -10.49
N ASN A 96 19.00 5.86 -9.47
CA ASN A 96 19.43 6.62 -8.29
C ASN A 96 20.35 5.77 -7.39
N ASP A 97 21.54 5.44 -7.90
CA ASP A 97 22.56 4.61 -7.25
C ASP A 97 22.99 5.15 -5.89
N GLU A 98 22.87 6.46 -5.70
CA GLU A 98 23.17 7.13 -4.44
C GLU A 98 22.20 6.70 -3.32
N ILE A 99 20.90 6.62 -3.61
CA ILE A 99 19.89 6.14 -2.65
C ILE A 99 20.13 4.66 -2.34
N LYS A 100 20.51 3.85 -3.34
CA LYS A 100 20.89 2.44 -3.14
C LYS A 100 22.10 2.27 -2.24
N LYS A 101 23.14 3.08 -2.42
CA LYS A 101 24.34 3.09 -1.56
C LYS A 101 24.00 3.53 -0.14
N GLN A 102 23.25 4.62 0.01
CA GLN A 102 22.82 5.15 1.31
C GLN A 102 21.99 4.11 2.08
N LEU A 103 21.02 3.48 1.43
CA LEU A 103 20.19 2.45 2.06
C LEU A 103 20.97 1.20 2.46
N LYS A 104 21.95 0.78 1.64
CA LYS A 104 22.86 -0.32 1.98
C LYS A 104 23.73 0.03 3.19
N ALA A 105 24.22 1.27 3.28
CA ALA A 105 24.99 1.75 4.43
C ALA A 105 24.11 1.77 5.70
N LEU A 106 22.90 2.33 5.61
CA LEU A 106 21.96 2.41 6.72
C LEU A 106 21.55 1.03 7.25
N LYS A 107 21.30 0.05 6.36
CA LYS A 107 20.99 -1.34 6.76
C LYS A 107 22.14 -1.99 7.51
N ARG A 108 23.38 -1.77 7.08
CA ARG A 108 24.58 -2.27 7.79
C ARG A 108 24.69 -1.65 9.17
N GLU A 109 24.42 -0.36 9.31
CA GLU A 109 24.45 0.30 10.60
C GLU A 109 23.33 -0.20 11.52
N MET A 110 22.11 -0.35 10.99
CA MET A 110 20.98 -0.92 11.71
C MET A 110 21.32 -2.31 12.28
N GLN A 111 21.95 -3.17 11.47
CA GLN A 111 22.35 -4.51 11.91
C GLN A 111 23.42 -4.47 13.01
N LYS A 112 24.41 -3.57 12.91
CA LYS A 112 25.42 -3.38 13.96
C LYS A 112 24.77 -2.95 15.28
N ARG A 113 23.84 -1.98 15.25
CA ARG A 113 23.12 -1.51 16.44
C ARG A 113 22.22 -2.61 17.02
N GLN A 114 21.61 -3.42 16.15
CA GLN A 114 20.81 -4.57 16.58
C GLN A 114 21.64 -5.59 17.37
N GLN A 115 22.81 -5.96 16.84
CA GLN A 115 23.74 -6.84 17.53
C GLN A 115 24.22 -6.24 18.86
N LYS A 116 24.47 -4.92 18.90
CA LYS A 116 24.90 -4.22 20.11
C LYS A 116 23.86 -4.31 21.23
N PHE A 117 22.59 -3.97 20.96
CA PHE A 117 21.58 -4.05 22.02
C PHE A 117 21.23 -5.50 22.39
N SER A 118 21.34 -6.46 21.46
CA SER A 118 21.17 -7.89 21.79
C SER A 118 22.21 -8.34 22.81
N ARG A 119 23.49 -8.06 22.57
CA ARG A 119 24.58 -8.39 23.49
C ARG A 119 24.43 -7.71 24.85
N LEU A 120 23.96 -6.46 24.88
CA LEU A 120 23.69 -5.75 26.13
C LEU A 120 22.52 -6.35 26.90
N LEU A 121 21.51 -6.89 26.20
CA LEU A 121 20.39 -7.59 26.83
C LEU A 121 20.85 -8.91 27.45
N ASP A 122 21.68 -9.67 26.73
CA ASP A 122 22.25 -10.93 27.22
C ASP A 122 23.11 -10.68 28.46
N LEU A 123 24.00 -9.67 28.41
CA LEU A 123 24.83 -9.27 29.54
C LEU A 123 24.00 -8.80 30.75
N TYR A 124 22.91 -8.06 30.52
CA TYR A 124 22.02 -7.66 31.60
C TYR A 124 21.30 -8.85 32.24
N ALA A 125 20.90 -9.84 31.44
CA ALA A 125 20.27 -11.06 31.95
C ALA A 125 21.23 -11.86 32.86
N GLU A 126 22.53 -11.81 32.59
CA GLU A 126 23.57 -12.46 33.41
C GLU A 126 23.97 -11.66 34.65
N THR A 127 24.07 -10.33 34.53
CA THR A 127 24.68 -9.46 35.57
C THR A 127 23.68 -8.70 36.42
N GLY A 128 22.47 -8.42 35.91
CA GLY A 128 21.49 -7.57 36.57
C GLY A 128 21.91 -6.09 36.74
N ASP A 129 23.01 -5.67 36.12
CA ASP A 129 23.59 -4.33 36.31
C ASP A 129 22.73 -3.23 35.67
N ALA A 130 22.26 -2.29 36.50
CA ALA A 130 21.47 -1.14 36.08
C ALA A 130 22.19 -0.27 35.02
N ALA A 131 23.53 -0.17 35.06
CA ALA A 131 24.31 0.56 34.06
C ALA A 131 24.25 -0.11 32.67
N VAL A 132 24.11 -1.44 32.63
CA VAL A 132 23.92 -2.20 31.38
C VAL A 132 22.50 -2.00 30.84
N ALA A 133 21.50 -1.94 31.72
CA ALA A 133 20.11 -1.66 31.35
C ALA A 133 19.94 -0.29 30.68
N ASP A 134 20.66 0.74 31.14
CA ASP A 134 20.59 2.07 30.55
C ASP A 134 21.28 2.13 29.18
N LYS A 135 22.45 1.49 29.03
CA LYS A 135 23.11 1.33 27.72
C LYS A 135 22.24 0.54 26.73
N TYR A 136 21.48 -0.46 27.19
CA TYR A 136 20.52 -1.18 26.36
C TYR A 136 19.40 -0.25 25.85
N LYS A 137 18.79 0.55 26.74
CA LYS A 137 17.72 1.50 26.36
C LYS A 137 18.21 2.51 25.33
N GLU A 138 19.42 3.02 25.49
CA GLU A 138 20.05 3.95 24.55
C GLU A 138 20.27 3.29 23.19
N ALA A 139 20.94 2.13 23.13
CA ALA A 139 21.19 1.40 21.89
C ALA A 139 19.90 1.00 21.16
N LYS A 140 18.83 0.70 21.92
CA LYS A 140 17.50 0.40 21.36
C LYS A 140 16.83 1.64 20.77
N ARG A 141 17.00 2.83 21.37
CA ARG A 141 16.51 4.11 20.83
C ARG A 141 17.23 4.46 19.53
N GLU A 142 18.55 4.33 19.50
CA GLU A 142 19.36 4.53 18.29
C GLU A 142 18.92 3.58 17.17
N TYR A 143 18.74 2.29 17.47
CA TYR A 143 18.22 1.32 16.51
C TYR A 143 16.83 1.73 15.98
N ALA A 144 15.92 2.19 16.85
CA ALA A 144 14.60 2.63 16.43
C ALA A 144 14.64 3.87 15.52
N ALA A 145 15.57 4.80 15.77
CA ALA A 145 15.79 5.97 14.92
C ALA A 145 16.31 5.58 13.54
N ILE A 146 17.38 4.77 13.47
CA ILE A 146 17.94 4.28 12.20
C ILE A 146 16.93 3.41 11.46
N LYS A 147 16.13 2.60 12.16
CA LYS A 147 15.06 1.82 11.54
C LYS A 147 13.99 2.71 10.90
N LYS A 148 13.64 3.83 11.53
CA LYS A 148 12.69 4.80 10.98
C LYS A 148 13.26 5.50 9.74
N GLU A 149 14.54 5.84 9.77
CA GLU A 149 15.26 6.43 8.64
C GLU A 149 15.42 5.44 7.48
N CYS A 150 15.80 4.19 7.76
CA CYS A 150 15.79 3.08 6.81
C CYS A 150 14.42 2.93 6.16
N ALA A 151 13.34 2.94 6.95
CA ALA A 151 11.99 2.82 6.43
C ALA A 151 11.59 4.02 5.55
N ALA A 152 12.02 5.23 5.90
CA ALA A 152 11.79 6.42 5.08
C ALA A 152 12.55 6.37 3.75
N LEU A 153 13.85 6.03 3.79
CA LEU A 153 14.67 5.82 2.60
C LEU A 153 14.22 4.62 1.78
N GLU A 154 13.71 3.55 2.40
CA GLU A 154 13.08 2.42 1.71
C GLU A 154 11.83 2.89 0.99
N VAL A 155 10.98 3.74 1.58
CA VAL A 155 9.84 4.33 0.87
C VAL A 155 10.30 5.15 -0.35
N THR A 156 11.40 5.89 -0.23
CA THR A 156 12.00 6.67 -1.33
C THR A 156 12.68 5.79 -2.39
N GLN A 157 13.30 4.68 -1.98
CA GLN A 157 14.01 3.72 -2.85
C GLN A 157 13.08 2.67 -3.45
N ASN A 158 11.93 2.39 -2.83
CA ASN A 158 10.88 1.47 -3.28
C ASN A 158 10.16 2.01 -4.54
N GLY A 159 10.87 2.71 -5.41
CA GLY A 159 10.70 2.55 -6.85
C GLY A 159 10.81 1.07 -7.15
N VAL A 160 9.65 0.50 -7.48
CA VAL A 160 9.37 -0.89 -7.82
C VAL A 160 10.58 -1.59 -8.46
N ASN A 161 10.88 -2.82 -8.00
CA ASN A 161 11.90 -3.66 -8.63
C ASN A 161 11.55 -3.86 -10.11
N ILE A 162 12.42 -3.40 -11.01
CA ILE A 162 12.21 -3.47 -12.46
C ILE A 162 11.89 -4.89 -12.92
N LYS A 163 12.52 -5.92 -12.33
CA LYS A 163 12.25 -7.31 -12.70
C LYS A 163 10.81 -7.73 -12.34
N ASP A 164 10.27 -7.20 -11.25
CA ASP A 164 8.88 -7.43 -10.89
C ASP A 164 7.96 -6.65 -11.84
N VAL A 165 8.30 -5.41 -12.21
CA VAL A 165 7.57 -4.65 -13.25
C VAL A 165 7.53 -5.41 -14.58
N GLU A 166 8.67 -5.88 -15.08
CA GLU A 166 8.80 -6.67 -16.31
C GLU A 166 7.94 -7.94 -16.21
N ARG A 167 8.04 -8.69 -15.11
CA ARG A 167 7.21 -9.88 -14.87
C ARG A 167 5.72 -9.57 -14.93
N TYR A 168 5.24 -8.52 -14.26
CA TYR A 168 3.80 -8.20 -14.26
C TYR A 168 3.32 -7.71 -15.62
N LEU A 169 4.14 -6.95 -16.36
CA LEU A 169 3.80 -6.52 -17.72
C LEU A 169 3.65 -7.72 -18.67
N ASP A 170 4.52 -8.73 -18.54
CA ASP A 170 4.40 -9.96 -19.32
C ASP A 170 3.19 -10.80 -18.89
N TYR A 171 2.90 -10.84 -17.58
CA TYR A 171 1.76 -11.58 -17.02
C TYR A 171 0.40 -11.00 -17.44
N LEU A 172 0.30 -9.68 -17.61
CA LEU A 172 -0.92 -8.99 -18.08
C LEU A 172 -1.38 -9.46 -19.47
N SER A 173 -0.44 -9.92 -20.30
CA SER A 173 -0.72 -10.38 -21.66
C SER A 173 -1.24 -11.83 -21.74
N SER A 174 -0.98 -12.66 -20.73
CA SER A 174 -0.95 -14.13 -20.90
C SER A 174 -1.69 -14.94 -19.83
N SER A 175 -2.24 -14.33 -18.77
CA SER A 175 -2.81 -15.09 -17.64
C SER A 175 -3.98 -14.41 -16.92
N THR A 176 -4.73 -15.21 -16.13
CA THR A 176 -5.75 -14.75 -15.18
C THR A 176 -5.10 -14.40 -13.84
N PHE A 177 -5.36 -13.20 -13.31
CA PHE A 177 -4.79 -12.75 -12.04
C PHE A 177 -5.68 -13.15 -10.86
N ASP A 178 -5.07 -13.72 -9.82
CA ASP A 178 -5.75 -13.96 -8.54
C ASP A 178 -5.81 -12.68 -7.67
N ILE A 179 -6.33 -12.81 -6.44
CA ILE A 179 -6.50 -11.67 -5.53
C ILE A 179 -5.15 -11.16 -4.99
N GLU A 180 -4.18 -12.04 -4.78
CA GLU A 180 -2.86 -11.68 -4.26
C GLU A 180 -2.04 -10.97 -5.35
N ASP A 181 -2.10 -11.47 -6.58
CA ASP A 181 -1.51 -10.83 -7.76
C ASP A 181 -2.10 -9.43 -7.98
N LYS A 182 -3.43 -9.29 -7.91
CA LYS A 182 -4.11 -7.99 -8.04
C LYS A 182 -3.64 -7.00 -6.97
N LYS A 183 -3.51 -7.45 -5.72
CA LYS A 183 -3.05 -6.59 -4.63
C LYS A 183 -1.61 -6.11 -4.88
N GLN A 184 -0.70 -7.02 -5.25
CA GLN A 184 0.68 -6.65 -5.57
C GLN A 184 0.74 -5.69 -6.76
N LEU A 185 -0.05 -5.96 -7.80
CA LEU A 185 -0.16 -5.09 -8.97
C LEU A 185 -0.66 -3.69 -8.60
N PHE A 186 -1.71 -3.58 -7.78
CA PHE A 186 -2.20 -2.29 -7.30
C PHE A 186 -1.18 -1.58 -6.40
N ASP A 187 -0.48 -2.31 -5.53
CA ASP A 187 0.59 -1.74 -4.69
C ASP A 187 1.73 -1.16 -5.53
N ILE A 188 2.00 -1.73 -6.70
CA ILE A 188 3.03 -1.28 -7.63
C ILE A 188 2.59 -0.06 -8.43
N PHE A 189 1.39 -0.09 -9.02
CA PHE A 189 1.01 0.88 -10.04
C PHE A 189 -0.03 1.91 -9.59
N VAL A 190 -0.85 1.61 -8.59
CA VAL A 190 -1.93 2.51 -8.15
C VAL A 190 -1.45 3.33 -6.96
N GLU A 191 -1.44 4.66 -7.13
CA GLU A 191 -1.12 5.60 -6.06
C GLU A 191 -2.35 5.86 -5.19
N ARG A 192 -3.44 6.28 -5.84
CA ARG A 192 -4.64 6.75 -5.17
C ARG A 192 -5.88 6.53 -6.04
N ILE A 193 -6.99 6.19 -5.42
CA ILE A 193 -8.31 6.14 -6.06
C ILE A 193 -9.23 7.11 -5.32
N LEU A 194 -9.84 8.04 -6.05
CA LEU A 194 -10.76 9.03 -5.53
C LEU A 194 -12.17 8.77 -6.06
N VAL A 195 -13.09 8.46 -5.15
CA VAL A 195 -14.51 8.21 -5.45
C VAL A 195 -15.29 9.52 -5.35
N LYS A 196 -15.87 9.96 -6.47
CA LYS A 196 -16.68 11.18 -6.61
C LYS A 196 -18.06 10.78 -7.14
N ASP A 197 -19.10 10.81 -6.29
CA ASP A 197 -20.50 10.51 -6.64
C ASP A 197 -20.69 9.29 -7.57
N ASN A 198 -20.63 9.51 -8.89
CA ASN A 198 -20.81 8.50 -9.93
C ASN A 198 -19.54 8.09 -10.69
N ASN A 199 -18.36 8.63 -10.37
CA ASN A 199 -17.11 8.32 -11.04
C ASN A 199 -16.00 7.98 -10.03
N ILE A 200 -14.98 7.27 -10.49
CA ILE A 200 -13.72 7.07 -9.79
C ILE A 200 -12.60 7.68 -10.61
N GLU A 201 -11.73 8.42 -9.94
CA GLU A 201 -10.47 8.90 -10.51
C GLU A 201 -9.35 8.00 -9.99
N ILE A 202 -8.57 7.44 -10.90
CA ILE A 202 -7.46 6.53 -10.59
C ILE A 202 -6.17 7.27 -10.92
N ASN A 203 -5.37 7.53 -9.89
CA ASN A 203 -4.03 8.09 -10.01
C ASN A 203 -3.02 6.95 -9.95
N PHE A 204 -2.20 6.83 -10.99
CA PHE A 204 -1.13 5.84 -11.08
C PHE A 204 0.20 6.43 -10.59
N LYS A 205 1.07 5.57 -10.07
CA LYS A 205 2.42 5.94 -9.59
C LYS A 205 3.41 6.23 -10.73
N VAL A 206 3.02 5.93 -11.95
CA VAL A 206 3.78 6.25 -13.16
C VAL A 206 3.10 7.49 -13.75
N GLU A 207 3.89 8.51 -14.13
CA GLU A 207 3.39 9.76 -14.74
C GLU A 207 2.84 9.51 -16.16
N ILE A 208 1.82 8.67 -16.26
CA ILE A 208 1.20 8.25 -17.53
C ILE A 208 -0.30 8.48 -17.41
N TYR A 209 -0.67 9.71 -17.05
CA TYR A 209 -2.05 10.21 -16.99
C TYR A 209 -2.88 9.76 -15.75
N SER A 210 -3.67 10.71 -15.23
CA SER A 210 -4.77 10.44 -14.31
C SER A 210 -6.03 10.14 -15.12
N THR A 211 -6.68 9.00 -14.88
CA THR A 211 -7.87 8.61 -15.64
C THR A 211 -9.12 8.65 -14.76
N VAL A 212 -10.17 9.31 -15.26
CA VAL A 212 -11.50 9.30 -14.65
C VAL A 212 -12.35 8.23 -15.33
N VAL A 213 -12.91 7.32 -14.54
CA VAL A 213 -13.74 6.21 -14.99
C VAL A 213 -15.13 6.36 -14.36
N ALA A 214 -16.18 6.25 -15.16
CA ALA A 214 -17.55 6.25 -14.65
C ALA A 214 -17.87 4.94 -13.89
N LEU A 215 -18.67 5.03 -12.83
CA LEU A 215 -19.16 3.89 -12.04
C LEU A 215 -20.41 3.23 -12.64
N THR A 216 -20.84 3.64 -13.83
CA THR A 216 -21.97 3.05 -14.55
C THR A 216 -21.49 1.97 -15.51
N GLY A 217 -22.27 0.89 -15.65
CA GLY A 217 -22.01 -0.17 -16.63
C GLY A 217 -21.65 0.41 -18.00
N ILE A 218 -20.57 -0.14 -18.57
CA ILE A 218 -19.96 0.08 -19.90
C ILE A 218 -20.78 1.00 -20.82
N GLU A 219 -20.28 2.22 -21.03
CA GLU A 219 -20.30 2.90 -22.34
C GLU A 219 -19.24 4.03 -22.33
N PRO A 220 -18.47 4.19 -23.43
CA PRO A 220 -17.36 5.14 -23.48
C PRO A 220 -17.86 6.58 -23.55
N VAL A 221 -17.42 7.42 -22.61
CA VAL A 221 -17.50 8.87 -22.79
C VAL A 221 -16.34 9.25 -23.72
N ILE A 222 -16.66 9.40 -25.00
CA ILE A 222 -15.81 10.14 -25.93
C ILE A 222 -15.94 11.60 -25.53
N SER A 223 -14.86 12.18 -24.99
CA SER A 223 -14.78 13.63 -24.86
C SER A 223 -14.55 14.26 -26.25
N PRO A 224 -15.14 15.45 -26.51
CA PRO A 224 -14.93 16.18 -27.76
C PRO A 224 -13.48 16.64 -27.94
#